data_AF-A0A963CGG1-F1
#
_entry.id   AF-A0A963CGG1-F1
#
_cell.length_a   1.000
_cell.length_b   1.000
_cell.length_c   1.000
_cell.angle_alpha   90.00
_cell.angle_beta   90.00
_cell.angle_gamma   90.00
#
_symmetry.space_group_name_H-M   'P 1'
#
loop_
_entity.id
_entity.type
_entity.pdbx_description
1 polymer ?
#
loop_
_entity_poly.entity_id
_entity_poly.type
_entity_poly.pdbx_seq_one_letter_code
_entity_poly.pdbx_strand_id
1 'polypeptide(L)' 'MVLGAGLAGVTSAWYLRQAGFEVTVVDRQPSAAQETSFANGGQISVSHPEPWSNPSAPATIVKWLGRADAPLLIRPRL' A
#
# COMPACT_ATOMS: atom_id res chain seq x y z
N MET A 1 -0.94 -18.84 -2.26
CA MET A 1 -0.62 -18.33 -0.91
C MET A 1 -0.56 -16.81 -0.95
N VAL A 2 -1.11 -16.12 0.05
CA VAL A 2 -1.06 -14.66 0.21
C VAL A 2 -0.49 -14.35 1.59
N LEU A 3 0.45 -13.40 1.66
CA LEU A 3 1.08 -12.96 2.90
C LEU A 3 0.52 -11.59 3.30
N GLY A 4 -0.07 -11.52 4.49
CA GLY A 4 -0.77 -10.35 5.01
C GLY A 4 -2.28 -10.39 4.78
N ALA A 5 -3.03 -10.11 5.84
CA ALA A 5 -4.48 -10.00 5.93
C ALA A 5 -4.93 -8.53 6.11
N GLY A 6 -4.17 -7.58 5.57
CA GLY A 6 -4.63 -6.21 5.34
C GLY A 6 -5.49 -6.09 4.07
N LEU A 7 -5.94 -4.88 3.76
CA LEU A 7 -6.82 -4.58 2.61
C LEU A 7 -6.32 -5.21 1.29
N ALA A 8 -5.06 -4.97 0.92
CA ALA A 8 -4.49 -5.48 -0.33
C ALA A 8 -4.42 -7.02 -0.36
N GLY A 9 -4.10 -7.66 0.77
CA GLY A 9 -4.01 -9.12 0.87
C GLY A 9 -5.37 -9.80 0.78
N VAL A 10 -6.37 -9.32 1.53
CA VAL A 10 -7.72 -9.88 1.52
C VAL A 10 -8.40 -9.72 0.16
N THR A 11 -8.27 -8.55 -0.46
CA THR A 11 -8.81 -8.32 -1.82
C THR A 11 -8.14 -9.20 -2.86
N SER A 12 -6.81 -9.33 -2.82
CA SER A 12 -6.07 -10.26 -3.70
C SER A 12 -6.54 -11.71 -3.50
N ALA A 13 -6.67 -12.15 -2.25
CA ALA A 13 -7.13 -13.50 -1.93
C ALA A 13 -8.55 -13.77 -2.44
N TRP A 14 -9.44 -12.79 -2.33
CA TRP A 14 -10.81 -12.88 -2.85
C TRP A 14 -10.84 -13.08 -4.37
N TYR A 15 -10.09 -12.26 -5.12
CA TYR A 15 -10.03 -12.39 -6.59
C TYR A 15 -9.36 -13.70 -7.03
N LEU A 16 -8.30 -14.14 -6.34
CA LEU A 16 -7.68 -15.44 -6.61
C LEU A 16 -8.66 -16.59 -6.35
N ARG A 17 -9.45 -16.53 -5.27
CA ARG A 17 -10.44 -17.55 -4.97
C ARG A 17 -11.55 -17.61 -6.01
N GLN A 18 -12.01 -16.45 -6.49
CA GLN A 18 -12.98 -16.34 -7.60
C GLN A 18 -12.43 -16.93 -8.91
N ALA A 19 -11.14 -16.77 -9.18
CA ALA A 19 -10.47 -17.37 -10.32
C ALA A 19 -10.23 -18.89 -10.19
N GLY A 20 -10.74 -19.53 -9.12
CA GLY A 20 -10.67 -20.98 -8.92
C GLY A 20 -9.42 -21.47 -8.20
N PHE A 21 -8.55 -20.58 -7.72
CA PHE A 21 -7.36 -20.99 -6.96
C PHE A 21 -7.73 -21.37 -5.52
N GLU A 22 -7.03 -22.36 -4.99
CA GLU A 22 -6.98 -22.58 -3.53
C GLU A 22 -6.06 -21.54 -2.91
N VAL A 23 -6.57 -20.80 -1.91
CA VAL A 23 -5.86 -19.66 -1.32
C VAL A 23 -5.75 -19.83 0.18
N THR A 24 -4.52 -19.90 0.67
CA THR A 24 -4.18 -19.73 2.08
C THR A 24 -3.68 -18.30 2.30
N VAL A 25 -4.25 -17.60 3.29
CA VAL A 25 -3.79 -16.29 3.76
C VAL A 25 -3.06 -16.48 5.08
N VAL A 26 -1.86 -15.93 5.21
CA VAL A 26 -1.04 -15.99 6.42
C VAL A 26 -0.74 -14.57 6.88
N ASP A 27 -1.03 -14.25 8.13
CA ASP A 27 -0.69 -12.96 8.75
C ASP A 27 0.11 -13.19 10.04
N ARG A 28 0.99 -12.24 10.38
CA ARG A 28 1.76 -12.24 11.63
C ARG A 28 0.93 -11.78 12.83
N GLN A 29 -0.11 -10.99 12.59
CA GLN A 29 -1.00 -10.43 13.60
C GLN A 29 -2.07 -11.46 13.99
N PRO A 30 -2.59 -11.44 15.23
CA PRO A 30 -3.57 -12.43 15.70
C PRO A 30 -4.96 -12.33 15.04
N SER A 31 -5.20 -11.31 14.22
CA SER A 31 -6.45 -11.00 13.53
C SER A 31 -6.16 -10.09 12.33
N ALA A 32 -7.08 -10.10 11.36
CA ALA A 32 -6.97 -9.33 10.12
C ALA A 32 -6.99 -7.81 10.39
N ALA A 33 -6.38 -7.06 9.48
CA ALA A 33 -6.42 -5.60 9.46
C ALA A 33 -5.97 -4.92 10.78
N GLN A 34 -4.96 -5.44 11.47
CA GLN A 34 -4.46 -4.87 12.75
C GLN A 34 -3.29 -3.88 12.62
N GLU A 35 -2.89 -3.51 11.41
CA GLU A 35 -1.82 -2.52 11.17
C GLU A 35 -2.33 -1.35 10.33
N THR A 36 -1.71 -1.04 9.18
CA THR A 36 -2.11 0.10 8.32
C THR A 36 -3.59 0.09 7.89
N SER A 37 -4.21 -1.09 7.85
CA SER A 37 -5.65 -1.22 7.54
C SER A 37 -6.55 -1.00 8.76
N PHE A 38 -6.00 -1.02 9.98
CA PHE A 38 -6.77 -0.83 11.21
C PHE A 38 -7.26 0.61 11.29
N ALA A 39 -8.57 0.79 11.43
CA ALA A 39 -9.19 2.10 11.65
C ALA A 39 -8.70 3.21 10.69
N ASN A 40 -8.41 2.87 9.43
CA ASN A 40 -7.86 3.81 8.44
C ASN A 40 -8.84 4.89 7.95
N GLY A 41 -10.00 5.00 8.61
CA GLY A 41 -11.05 5.97 8.29
C GLY A 41 -11.83 5.67 7.00
N GLY A 42 -11.49 4.61 6.26
CA GLY A 42 -12.16 4.27 5.00
C GLY A 42 -12.05 5.34 3.92
N GLN A 43 -11.08 6.26 4.03
CA GLN A 43 -10.91 7.34 3.06
C GLN A 43 -10.50 6.77 1.70
N ILE A 44 -11.21 7.17 0.65
CA ILE A 44 -10.90 6.80 -0.72
C ILE A 44 -10.29 8.02 -1.41
N SER A 45 -8.97 7.99 -1.63
CA SER A 45 -8.22 9.02 -2.37
C SER A 45 -8.11 8.62 -3.83
N VAL A 46 -9.05 9.08 -4.66
CA VAL A 46 -9.14 8.70 -6.09
C VAL A 46 -7.97 9.23 -6.92
N SER A 47 -7.36 10.34 -6.53
CA SER A 47 -6.35 11.05 -7.34
C SER A 47 -4.90 10.58 -7.17
N HIS A 48 -4.58 9.75 -6.16
CA HIS A 48 -3.22 9.24 -5.90
C HIS A 48 -3.25 7.84 -5.26
N PRO A 49 -3.66 6.79 -5.99
CA PRO A 49 -3.78 5.45 -5.44
C PRO A 49 -2.45 4.68 -5.38
N GLU A 50 -1.35 5.19 -5.95
CA GLU A 50 -0.10 4.44 -6.00
C GLU A 50 0.46 4.14 -4.60
N PRO A 51 0.72 2.85 -4.28
CA PRO A 51 1.31 2.49 -3.00
C PRO A 51 2.73 3.04 -2.92
N TRP A 52 3.07 3.63 -1.78
CA TRP A 52 4.43 4.12 -1.50
C TRP A 52 5.48 3.00 -1.49
N SER A 53 5.06 1.75 -1.31
CA SER A 53 5.90 0.55 -1.39
C SER A 53 6.18 0.05 -2.80
N ASN A 54 5.79 0.80 -3.85
CA ASN A 54 6.04 0.37 -5.22
C ASN A 54 7.56 0.45 -5.56
N PRO A 55 8.07 -0.42 -6.45
CA PRO A 55 9.50 -0.45 -6.79
C PRO A 55 10.04 0.82 -7.46
N SER A 56 9.17 1.60 -8.12
CA SER A 56 9.56 2.85 -8.78
C SER A 56 9.53 4.06 -7.83
N ALA A 57 9.01 3.92 -6.61
CA ALA A 57 8.85 5.01 -5.65
C ALA A 57 10.18 5.69 -5.32
N PRO A 58 11.31 4.98 -5.08
CA PRO A 58 12.59 5.63 -4.85
C PRO A 58 13.04 6.50 -6.03
N ALA A 59 12.89 6.01 -7.25
CA ALA A 59 13.25 6.76 -8.46
C ALA A 59 12.36 8.00 -8.64
N THR A 60 11.07 7.90 -8.30
CA THR A 60 10.13 9.02 -8.29
C THR A 60 10.51 10.07 -7.24
N ILE A 61 10.90 9.65 -6.03
CA ILE A 61 11.38 10.56 -4.98
C ILE A 61 12.63 11.31 -5.42
N VAL A 62 13.59 10.64 -6.06
CA VAL A 62 14.79 11.29 -6.61
C VAL A 62 14.43 12.33 -7.66
N LYS A 63 13.45 12.05 -8.53
CA LYS A 63 12.95 13.04 -9.51
C LYS A 63 12.23 14.24 -8.89
N TRP A 64 11.72 14.10 -7.67
CA TRP A 64 11.03 15.16 -6.94
C TRP A 64 11.98 16.09 -6.17
N LEU A 65 13.23 15.68 -5.93
CA LEU A 65 14.22 16.53 -5.29
C LEU A 65 14.40 17.85 -6.08
N GLY A 66 14.14 18.98 -5.42
CA GLY A 66 14.29 20.31 -6.01
C GLY A 66 13.09 20.81 -6.83
N ARG A 67 12.01 20.03 -6.97
CA ARG A 67 10.76 20.48 -7.60
C ARG A 67 9.83 21.12 -6.57
N ALA A 68 9.44 22.37 -6.82
CA ALA A 68 8.59 23.15 -5.92
C ALA A 68 7.12 22.70 -5.93
N ASP A 69 6.70 21.96 -6.96
CA ASP A 69 5.36 21.42 -7.18
C ASP A 69 5.27 19.92 -6.84
N ALA A 70 6.33 19.32 -6.31
CA ALA A 70 6.31 17.92 -5.90
C ALA A 70 5.43 17.70 -4.65
N PRO A 71 4.72 16.56 -4.54
CA PRO A 71 3.90 16.24 -3.38
C PRO A 71 4.72 16.01 -2.10
N LEU A 72 6.03 15.74 -2.24
CA LEU A 72 6.99 15.69 -1.14
C LEU A 72 8.07 16.77 -1.35
N LEU A 73 8.07 17.79 -0.50
CA LEU A 73 9.05 18.89 -0.54
C LEU A 73 10.18 18.64 0.46
N ILE A 74 11.41 18.50 -0.05
CA ILE A 74 12.61 18.41 0.78
C ILE A 74 13.30 19.79 0.78
N ARG A 75 13.27 20.47 1.93
CA ARG A 75 13.92 21.77 2.15
C ARG A 75 15.05 21.61 3.17
N PRO A 76 16.29 21.31 2.74
CA PRO A 76 17.41 21.27 3.68
C PRO A 76 17.57 22.65 4.31
N ARG A 77 17.62 22.68 5.64
CA ARG A 77 18.03 23.85 6.41
C ARG A 77 19.46 23.59 6.88
N LEU A 78 20.35 24.55 6.62
CA LEU A 78 21.68 24.61 7.22
C LEU A 78 21.56 25.03 8.69
#